data_AF-A0A9D0CF64-F1
#
_entry.id   AF-A0A9D0CF64-F1
#
_cell.length_a   1.000
_cell.length_b   1.000
_cell.length_c   1.000
_cell.angle_alpha   90.00
_cell.angle_beta   90.00
_cell.angle_gamma   90.00
#
_symmetry.space_group_name_H-M   'P 1'
#
loop_
_entity.id
_entity.type
_entity.pdbx_description
1 polymer ?
#
loop_
_entity_poly.entity_id
_entity_poly.type
_entity_poly.pdbx_seq_one_letter_code
_entity_poly.pdbx_strand_id
1 'polypeptide(L)'
;MLKHYIQAARLRTLPLSVSGIIIGSAIAWYDGHQNYLIFILAILTTIGFQIISNFANDYGDGVKGTDNDNRIGPQRALQSGAISPKQMKMAIWISLIITFFLALCLIYVSFGLSNLVYSLIFIVLGVFSIIAAIKYTVGKNAYGYSGFGDVFVFLFFGLLSTLGSYFLYTKNLDLKVFYPAISVGLLSVAVLNLNNMRDITNDKKANKNTLVVKMGSKNAKT
;
A
#
# COMPACT_ATOMS: atom_id res chain seq x y z
N MET A 1 -10.51 -21.97 6.24
CA MET A 1 -9.82 -21.64 4.96
C MET A 1 -10.05 -20.18 4.54
N LEU A 2 -11.22 -19.78 4.01
CA LEU A 2 -11.44 -18.41 3.52
C LEU A 2 -11.25 -17.31 4.58
N LYS A 3 -11.70 -17.56 5.81
CA LYS A 3 -11.54 -16.65 6.96
C LYS A 3 -10.08 -16.21 7.19
N HIS A 4 -9.11 -17.10 6.97
CA HIS A 4 -7.69 -16.79 7.20
C HIS A 4 -7.14 -15.84 6.12
N TYR A 5 -7.59 -15.97 4.87
CA TYR A 5 -7.22 -15.03 3.81
C TYR A 5 -7.83 -13.64 4.03
N ILE A 6 -9.07 -13.57 4.53
CA ILE A 6 -9.70 -12.29 4.91
C ILE A 6 -8.94 -11.62 6.06
N GLN A 7 -8.50 -12.40 7.05
CA GLN A 7 -7.66 -11.90 8.14
C GLN A 7 -6.30 -11.42 7.60
N ALA A 8 -5.66 -12.19 6.72
CA ALA A 8 -4.38 -11.84 6.10
C ALA A 8 -4.48 -10.60 5.18
N ALA A 9 -5.65 -10.33 4.60
CA ALA A 9 -5.93 -9.12 3.83
C ALA A 9 -5.97 -7.84 4.68
N ARG A 10 -6.08 -7.98 6.02
CA ARG A 10 -6.04 -6.92 7.02
C ARG A 10 -6.99 -5.77 6.70
N LEU A 11 -8.30 -6.07 6.71
CA LEU A 11 -9.37 -5.11 6.36
C LEU A 11 -9.26 -3.76 7.09
N ARG A 12 -8.74 -3.74 8.32
CA ARG A 12 -8.49 -2.51 9.10
C ARG A 12 -7.48 -1.54 8.47
N THR A 13 -6.67 -2.00 7.52
CA THR A 13 -5.70 -1.18 6.78
C THR A 13 -6.28 -0.58 5.50
N LEU A 14 -7.43 -1.08 5.01
CA LEU A 14 -8.04 -0.62 3.77
C LEU A 14 -8.51 0.84 3.81
N PRO A 15 -9.06 1.38 4.93
CA PRO A 15 -9.43 2.79 4.98
C PRO A 15 -8.25 3.72 4.66
N LEU A 16 -7.05 3.37 5.14
CA LEU A 16 -5.84 4.14 4.86
C LEU A 16 -5.50 4.14 3.37
N SER A 17 -5.55 2.98 2.72
CA SER A 17 -5.20 2.86 1.30
C SER A 17 -6.19 3.60 0.39
N VAL A 18 -7.49 3.58 0.71
CA VAL A 18 -8.52 4.22 -0.13
C VAL A 18 -8.70 5.72 0.13
N SER A 19 -8.16 6.24 1.25
CA SER A 19 -8.33 7.65 1.63
C SER A 19 -7.84 8.60 0.53
N GLY A 20 -6.67 8.34 -0.06
CA GLY A 20 -6.13 9.17 -1.14
C GLY A 20 -7.01 9.17 -2.40
N ILE A 21 -7.55 8.00 -2.77
CA ILE A 21 -8.48 7.87 -3.90
C ILE A 21 -9.77 8.66 -3.65
N ILE A 22 -10.34 8.54 -2.46
CA ILE A 22 -11.58 9.26 -2.10
C ILE A 22 -11.36 10.77 -2.22
N ILE A 23 -10.26 11.28 -1.65
CA ILE A 23 -9.97 12.71 -1.69
C ILE A 23 -9.65 13.19 -3.11
N GLY A 24 -8.81 12.49 -3.86
CA GLY A 24 -8.47 12.86 -5.24
C GLY A 24 -9.70 12.87 -6.15
N SER A 25 -10.58 11.87 -5.99
CA SER A 25 -11.85 11.78 -6.73
C SER A 25 -12.82 12.89 -6.31
N ALA A 26 -12.94 13.19 -5.02
CA ALA A 26 -13.83 14.26 -4.53
C ALA A 26 -13.41 15.63 -5.08
N ILE A 27 -12.11 15.93 -5.12
CA ILE A 27 -11.61 17.19 -5.69
C ILE A 27 -11.85 17.22 -7.20
N ALA A 28 -11.65 16.11 -7.92
CA ALA A 28 -11.95 16.04 -9.35
C ALA A 28 -13.44 16.26 -9.65
N TRP A 29 -14.34 15.72 -8.82
CA TRP A 29 -15.78 15.93 -8.94
C TRP A 29 -16.17 17.36 -8.65
N TYR A 30 -15.55 17.98 -7.63
CA TYR A 30 -15.72 19.41 -7.35
C TYR A 30 -15.31 20.27 -8.55
N ASP A 31 -14.26 19.87 -9.26
CA ASP A 31 -13.80 20.51 -10.51
C ASP A 31 -14.63 20.11 -11.75
N GLY A 32 -15.78 19.46 -11.58
CA GLY A 32 -16.71 19.12 -12.66
C GLY A 32 -16.36 17.84 -13.45
N HIS A 33 -15.36 17.06 -13.04
CA HIS A 33 -14.93 15.84 -13.73
C HIS A 33 -15.48 14.58 -13.05
N GLN A 34 -16.79 14.37 -13.15
CA GLN A 34 -17.44 13.23 -12.49
C GLN A 34 -17.41 11.96 -13.34
N ASN A 35 -16.91 10.86 -12.77
CA ASN A 35 -16.99 9.54 -13.37
C ASN A 35 -16.99 8.42 -12.31
N TYR A 36 -18.15 7.80 -12.12
CA TYR A 36 -18.31 6.72 -11.13
C TYR A 36 -17.54 5.45 -11.48
N LEU A 37 -17.36 5.15 -12.77
CA LEU A 37 -16.63 3.95 -13.18
C LEU A 37 -15.14 4.08 -12.86
N ILE A 38 -14.54 5.25 -13.12
CA ILE A 38 -13.16 5.55 -12.68
C ILE A 38 -13.06 5.40 -11.16
N PHE A 39 -14.04 5.91 -10.41
CA PHE A 39 -14.02 5.84 -8.94
C PHE A 39 -14.04 4.39 -8.43
N ILE A 40 -15.00 3.59 -8.91
CA ILE A 40 -15.15 2.18 -8.50
C ILE A 40 -13.90 1.39 -8.86
N LEU A 41 -13.39 1.53 -10.09
CA LEU A 41 -12.18 0.84 -10.53
C LEU A 41 -10.96 1.29 -9.72
N ALA A 42 -10.78 2.58 -9.43
CA ALA A 42 -9.69 3.09 -8.61
C ALA A 42 -9.72 2.54 -7.18
N ILE A 43 -10.90 2.45 -6.56
CA ILE A 43 -11.08 1.83 -5.25
C ILE A 43 -10.71 0.35 -5.29
N LEU A 44 -11.24 -0.41 -6.26
CA LEU A 44 -10.97 -1.84 -6.38
C LEU A 44 -9.49 -2.13 -6.66
N THR A 45 -8.86 -1.38 -7.56
CA THR A 45 -7.42 -1.47 -7.84
C THR A 45 -6.59 -1.18 -6.61
N THR A 46 -6.92 -0.12 -5.86
CA THR A 46 -6.17 0.27 -4.65
C THR A 46 -6.32 -0.74 -3.53
N ILE A 47 -7.52 -1.30 -3.34
CA ILE A 47 -7.74 -2.43 -2.42
C ILE A 47 -6.91 -3.63 -2.85
N GLY A 48 -6.86 -3.94 -4.15
CA GLY A 48 -6.02 -5.00 -4.70
C GLY A 48 -4.54 -4.83 -4.36
N PHE A 49 -3.99 -3.63 -4.59
CA PHE A 49 -2.61 -3.30 -4.21
C PHE A 49 -2.37 -3.43 -2.69
N GLN A 50 -3.32 -2.99 -1.86
CA GLN A 50 -3.21 -3.12 -0.41
C GLN A 50 -3.24 -4.58 0.05
N ILE A 51 -4.07 -5.43 -0.57
CA ILE A 51 -4.11 -6.87 -0.30
C ILE A 51 -2.78 -7.53 -0.68
N ILE A 52 -2.23 -7.21 -1.87
CA ILE A 52 -0.92 -7.72 -2.31
C ILE A 52 0.17 -7.33 -1.30
N SER A 53 0.20 -6.06 -0.88
CA SER A 53 1.13 -5.58 0.15
C SER A 53 0.99 -6.35 1.46
N ASN A 54 -0.24 -6.55 1.94
CA ASN A 54 -0.49 -7.27 3.18
C ASN A 54 -0.06 -8.74 3.12
N PHE A 55 -0.34 -9.44 2.01
CA PHE A 55 0.09 -10.81 1.79
C PHE A 55 1.62 -10.92 1.62
N ALA A 56 2.24 -10.01 0.87
CA ALA A 56 3.69 -9.97 0.72
C ALA A 56 4.39 -9.69 2.06
N ASN A 57 3.80 -8.84 2.90
CA ASN A 57 4.27 -8.56 4.25
C ASN A 57 4.21 -9.81 5.13
N ASP A 58 3.06 -10.50 5.18
CA ASP A 58 2.87 -11.75 5.93
C ASP A 58 3.84 -12.85 5.45
N TYR A 59 4.00 -12.97 4.12
CA TYR A 59 4.94 -13.92 3.53
C TYR A 59 6.40 -13.60 3.88
N GLY A 60 6.83 -12.35 3.67
CA GLY A 60 8.21 -11.92 3.83
C GLY A 60 8.67 -11.96 5.29
N ASP A 61 7.87 -11.40 6.21
CA ASP A 61 8.20 -11.37 7.64
C ASP A 61 8.05 -12.75 8.29
N GLY A 62 7.09 -13.57 7.83
CA GLY A 62 6.92 -14.95 8.27
C GLY A 62 8.09 -15.86 7.86
N VAL A 63 8.53 -15.81 6.60
CA VAL A 63 9.67 -16.62 6.13
C VAL A 63 11.01 -16.16 6.74
N LYS A 64 11.14 -14.87 7.06
CA LYS A 64 12.31 -14.33 7.77
C LYS A 64 12.32 -14.60 9.28
N GLY A 65 11.20 -15.08 9.85
CA GLY A 65 11.05 -15.29 11.30
C GLY A 65 10.89 -13.99 12.11
N THR A 66 10.60 -12.87 11.44
CA THR A 66 10.35 -11.58 12.11
C THR A 66 8.97 -11.59 12.79
N ASP A 67 7.99 -12.23 12.17
CA ASP A 67 6.71 -12.57 12.81
C ASP A 67 6.89 -13.84 13.67
N ASN A 68 7.28 -13.64 14.93
CA ASN A 68 7.46 -14.70 15.93
C ASN A 68 6.62 -14.42 17.20
N ASP A 69 6.66 -15.33 18.18
CA ASP A 69 5.83 -15.26 19.40
C ASP A 69 6.10 -14.03 20.29
N ASN A 70 7.22 -13.33 20.10
CA ASN A 70 7.52 -12.09 20.82
C ASN A 70 6.89 -10.84 20.18
N ARG A 71 6.16 -11.00 19.06
CA ARG A 71 5.48 -9.90 18.38
C ARG A 71 4.22 -9.49 19.14
N ILE A 72 4.08 -8.19 19.41
CA ILE A 72 2.94 -7.63 20.18
C ILE A 72 1.72 -7.39 19.29
N GLY A 73 1.91 -7.02 18.02
CA GLY A 73 0.80 -6.81 17.11
C GLY A 73 -0.06 -8.05 16.81
N PRO A 74 -1.15 -7.93 16.04
CA PRO A 74 -2.08 -9.03 15.77
C PRO A 74 -1.41 -10.22 15.08
N GLN A 75 -1.59 -11.44 15.58
CA GLN A 75 -0.97 -12.66 15.02
C GLN A 75 -1.16 -12.76 13.50
N ARG A 76 -0.10 -13.16 12.79
CA ARG A 76 -0.08 -13.28 11.33
C ARG A 76 -0.51 -14.65 10.85
N ALA A 77 -1.01 -14.73 9.62
CA ALA A 77 -1.58 -15.98 9.11
C ALA A 77 -0.51 -17.03 8.80
N LEU A 78 0.68 -16.60 8.36
CA LEU A 78 1.83 -17.48 8.22
C LEU A 78 2.41 -17.88 9.58
N GLN A 79 2.52 -16.90 10.49
CA GLN A 79 3.00 -17.11 11.87
C GLN A 79 2.16 -18.16 12.61
N SER A 80 0.84 -18.11 12.48
CA SER A 80 -0.05 -19.05 13.16
C SER A 80 -0.09 -20.44 12.51
N GLY A 81 0.59 -20.65 11.38
CA GLY A 81 0.51 -21.88 10.59
C GLY A 81 -0.83 -22.08 9.85
N ALA A 82 -1.75 -21.12 9.91
CA ALA A 82 -3.07 -21.25 9.29
C ALA A 82 -3.02 -21.19 7.75
N ILE A 83 -1.98 -20.56 7.20
CA ILE A 83 -1.67 -20.52 5.77
C ILE A 83 -0.20 -20.89 5.59
N SER A 84 0.09 -21.87 4.74
CA SER A 84 1.47 -22.25 4.41
C SER A 84 2.15 -21.20 3.49
N PRO A 85 3.49 -21.11 3.50
CA PRO A 85 4.24 -20.22 2.59
C PRO A 85 3.88 -20.41 1.11
N LYS A 86 3.62 -21.64 0.67
CA LYS A 86 3.20 -21.96 -0.71
C LYS A 86 1.81 -21.43 -1.02
N GLN A 87 0.86 -21.58 -0.10
CA GLN A 87 -0.49 -21.05 -0.23
C GLN A 87 -0.49 -19.51 -0.26
N MET A 88 0.30 -18.86 0.60
CA MET A 88 0.42 -17.40 0.61
C MET A 88 1.02 -16.86 -0.71
N LYS A 89 2.06 -17.52 -1.26
CA LYS A 89 2.58 -17.18 -2.60
C LYS A 89 1.52 -17.27 -3.68
N MET A 90 0.70 -18.32 -3.65
CA MET A 90 -0.40 -18.48 -4.62
C MET A 90 -1.43 -17.36 -4.49
N ALA A 91 -1.79 -16.99 -3.25
CA ALA A 91 -2.72 -15.88 -2.99
C ALA A 91 -2.17 -14.53 -3.48
N ILE A 92 -0.86 -14.28 -3.33
CA ILE A 92 -0.19 -13.11 -3.92
C ILE A 92 -0.34 -13.12 -5.44
N TRP A 93 -0.03 -14.25 -6.11
CA TRP A 93 -0.14 -14.37 -7.57
C TRP A 93 -1.55 -14.14 -8.10
N ILE A 94 -2.56 -14.74 -7.46
CA ILE A 94 -3.97 -14.54 -7.84
C ILE A 94 -4.35 -13.06 -7.67
N SER A 95 -3.98 -12.46 -6.53
CA SER A 95 -4.28 -11.05 -6.27
C SER A 95 -3.59 -10.13 -7.26
N LEU A 96 -2.36 -10.45 -7.69
CA LEU A 96 -1.62 -9.72 -8.72
C LEU A 96 -2.35 -9.72 -10.06
N ILE A 97 -2.80 -10.88 -10.53
CA ILE A 97 -3.50 -11.00 -11.81
C ILE A 97 -4.80 -10.18 -11.80
N ILE A 98 -5.59 -10.31 -10.73
CA ILE A 98 -6.85 -9.57 -10.57
C ILE A 98 -6.59 -8.06 -10.51
N THR A 99 -5.63 -7.63 -9.69
CA THR A 99 -5.32 -6.21 -9.51
C THR A 99 -4.75 -5.60 -10.78
N PHE A 100 -3.91 -6.33 -11.52
CA PHE A 100 -3.36 -5.89 -12.79
C PHE A 100 -4.47 -5.72 -13.84
N PHE A 101 -5.40 -6.68 -13.93
CA PHE A 101 -6.56 -6.55 -14.80
C PHE A 101 -7.41 -5.32 -14.46
N LEU A 102 -7.74 -5.11 -13.18
CA LEU A 102 -8.48 -3.93 -12.72
C LEU A 102 -7.74 -2.62 -13.04
N ALA A 103 -6.43 -2.58 -12.85
CA ALA A 103 -5.60 -1.43 -13.21
C ALA A 103 -5.63 -1.15 -14.71
N LEU A 104 -5.55 -2.18 -15.57
CA LEU A 104 -5.68 -2.00 -17.02
C LEU A 104 -7.06 -1.46 -17.41
N CYS A 105 -8.14 -1.98 -16.80
CA CYS A 105 -9.49 -1.45 -17.00
C CYS A 105 -9.59 0.01 -16.57
N LEU A 106 -9.06 0.38 -15.39
CA LEU A 106 -9.04 1.75 -14.89
C LEU A 106 -8.33 2.70 -15.86
N ILE A 107 -7.13 2.30 -16.30
CA ILE A 107 -6.28 3.06 -17.21
C ILE A 107 -7.01 3.25 -18.56
N TYR A 108 -7.60 2.19 -19.10
CA TYR A 108 -8.36 2.26 -20.34
C TYR A 108 -9.58 3.18 -20.22
N VAL A 109 -10.37 3.07 -19.14
CA VAL A 109 -11.54 3.94 -18.90
C VAL A 109 -11.13 5.40 -18.71
N SER A 110 -9.99 5.64 -18.07
CA SER A 110 -9.49 6.99 -17.80
C SER A 110 -8.96 7.68 -19.06
N PHE A 111 -8.14 6.98 -19.85
CA PHE A 111 -7.30 7.58 -20.90
C PHE A 111 -7.72 7.19 -22.33
N GLY A 112 -8.43 6.07 -22.49
CA GLY A 112 -8.78 5.50 -23.78
C GLY A 112 -7.57 5.14 -24.63
N LEU A 113 -7.79 5.00 -25.94
CA LEU A 113 -6.73 4.80 -26.92
C LEU A 113 -6.07 6.11 -27.38
N SER A 114 -6.63 7.27 -27.00
CA SER A 114 -6.15 8.58 -27.42
C SER A 114 -5.00 9.10 -26.56
N ASN A 115 -4.88 8.67 -25.30
CA ASN A 115 -3.86 9.15 -24.36
C ASN A 115 -2.85 8.05 -23.99
N LEU A 116 -2.24 7.41 -24.99
CA LEU A 116 -1.33 6.26 -24.78
C LEU A 116 -0.13 6.57 -23.87
N VAL A 117 0.38 7.81 -23.91
CA VAL A 117 1.50 8.23 -23.05
C VAL A 117 1.09 8.18 -21.58
N TYR A 118 -0.09 8.72 -21.22
CA TYR A 118 -0.59 8.65 -19.85
C TYR A 118 -0.89 7.22 -19.43
N SER A 119 -1.44 6.40 -20.34
CA SER A 119 -1.63 4.98 -20.08
C SER A 119 -0.32 4.26 -19.75
N LEU A 120 0.74 4.50 -20.52
CA LEU A 120 2.05 3.90 -20.26
C LEU A 120 2.63 4.36 -18.91
N ILE A 121 2.54 5.65 -18.60
CA ILE A 121 2.99 6.20 -17.31
C ILE A 121 2.26 5.50 -16.15
N PHE A 122 0.93 5.36 -16.22
CA PHE A 122 0.16 4.72 -15.16
C PHE A 122 0.40 3.21 -15.06
N ILE A 123 0.65 2.52 -16.18
CA ILE A 123 1.09 1.11 -16.15
C ILE A 123 2.42 0.99 -15.40
N VAL A 124 3.39 1.86 -15.72
CA VAL A 124 4.69 1.89 -15.05
C VAL A 124 4.54 2.17 -13.56
N LEU A 125 3.73 3.17 -13.17
CA LEU A 125 3.45 3.48 -11.77
C LEU A 125 2.76 2.31 -11.04
N GLY A 126 1.85 1.60 -11.71
CA GLY A 126 1.19 0.42 -11.17
C GLY A 126 2.18 -0.74 -10.93
N VAL A 127 3.06 -1.00 -11.89
CA VAL A 127 4.14 -1.99 -11.74
C VAL A 127 5.09 -1.60 -10.61
N PHE A 128 5.50 -0.32 -10.51
CA PHE A 128 6.31 0.16 -9.40
C PHE A 128 5.61 0.01 -8.05
N SER A 129 4.30 0.23 -7.98
CA SER A 129 3.50 0.03 -6.75
C SER A 129 3.52 -1.43 -6.31
N ILE A 130 3.40 -2.37 -7.23
CA ILE A 130 3.54 -3.82 -6.95
C ILE A 130 4.94 -4.15 -6.45
N ILE A 131 5.98 -3.67 -7.16
CA ILE A 131 7.37 -3.91 -6.78
C ILE A 131 7.65 -3.34 -5.38
N ALA A 132 7.18 -2.13 -5.11
CA ALA A 132 7.29 -1.49 -3.80
C ALA A 132 6.59 -2.32 -2.72
N ALA A 133 5.36 -2.78 -2.96
CA ALA A 133 4.62 -3.63 -2.03
C ALA A 133 5.38 -4.92 -1.68
N ILE A 134 5.98 -5.58 -2.68
CA ILE A 134 6.71 -6.84 -2.47
C ILE A 134 8.07 -6.57 -1.79
N LYS A 135 8.86 -5.61 -2.29
CA LYS A 135 10.19 -5.29 -1.75
C LYS A 135 10.15 -4.62 -0.38
N TYR A 136 8.97 -4.30 0.16
CA TYR A 136 8.83 -3.80 1.52
C TYR A 136 9.40 -4.80 2.53
N THR A 137 9.09 -6.09 2.39
CA THR A 137 9.54 -7.17 3.30
C THR A 137 10.23 -8.33 2.58
N VAL A 138 9.95 -8.57 1.30
CA VAL A 138 10.47 -9.74 0.58
C VAL A 138 11.85 -9.44 -0.04
N GLY A 139 12.78 -10.40 0.13
CA GLY A 139 14.14 -10.34 -0.41
C GLY A 139 15.20 -9.87 0.60
N LYS A 140 16.47 -9.98 0.19
CA LYS A 140 17.63 -9.65 1.03
C LYS A 140 17.72 -8.15 1.37
N ASN A 141 17.37 -7.29 0.40
CA ASN A 141 17.44 -5.82 0.54
C ASN A 141 16.03 -5.21 0.69
N ALA A 142 15.22 -5.78 1.59
CA ALA A 142 13.86 -5.29 1.81
C ALA A 142 13.91 -3.91 2.47
N TYR A 143 13.32 -2.90 1.82
CA TYR A 143 13.51 -1.51 2.25
C TYR A 143 12.76 -1.18 3.54
N GLY A 144 11.73 -1.95 3.90
CA GLY A 144 11.06 -1.86 5.20
C GLY A 144 11.95 -2.22 6.39
N TYR A 145 13.07 -2.92 6.13
CA TYR A 145 14.10 -3.24 7.13
C TYR A 145 15.21 -2.18 7.19
N SER A 146 15.19 -1.22 6.26
CA SER A 146 16.24 -0.22 6.09
C SER A 146 15.80 1.18 6.53
N GLY A 147 14.58 1.33 7.06
CA GLY A 147 14.03 2.61 7.53
C GLY A 147 13.41 3.49 6.45
N PHE A 148 13.25 2.98 5.23
CA PHE A 148 12.61 3.70 4.12
C PHE A 148 11.09 3.52 4.07
N GLY A 149 10.50 2.73 4.98
CA GLY A 149 9.07 2.43 4.97
C GLY A 149 8.21 3.70 4.97
N ASP A 150 8.53 4.66 5.83
CA ASP A 150 7.82 5.93 5.99
C ASP A 150 7.83 6.76 4.69
N VAL A 151 8.98 6.84 4.01
CA VAL A 151 9.11 7.54 2.72
C VAL A 151 8.21 6.90 1.67
N PHE A 152 8.22 5.57 1.55
CA PHE A 152 7.37 4.88 0.58
C PHE A 152 5.89 4.98 0.94
N VAL A 153 5.51 4.93 2.23
CA VAL A 153 4.12 5.18 2.63
C VAL A 153 3.69 6.58 2.25
N PHE A 154 4.49 7.61 2.51
CA PHE A 154 4.19 8.98 2.10
C PHE A 154 4.00 9.12 0.59
N LEU A 155 4.91 8.55 -0.20
CA LEU A 155 4.87 8.62 -1.66
C LEU A 155 3.67 7.86 -2.25
N PHE A 156 3.42 6.63 -1.81
CA PHE A 156 2.40 5.78 -2.44
C PHE A 156 1.00 6.03 -1.89
N PHE A 157 0.84 6.18 -0.57
CA PHE A 157 -0.47 6.37 0.06
C PHE A 157 -0.92 7.84 0.05
N GLY A 158 0.03 8.78 0.08
CA GLY A 158 -0.25 10.21 -0.03
C GLY A 158 -0.23 10.66 -1.49
N LEU A 159 0.96 10.90 -2.03
CA LEU A 159 1.13 11.56 -3.32
C LEU A 159 0.54 10.79 -4.49
N LEU A 160 0.99 9.55 -4.73
CA LEU A 160 0.54 8.76 -5.88
C LEU A 160 -0.96 8.46 -5.81
N SER A 161 -1.47 8.08 -4.63
CA SER A 161 -2.89 7.79 -4.44
C SER A 161 -3.75 9.02 -4.73
N THR A 162 -3.48 10.17 -4.10
CA THR A 162 -4.32 11.36 -4.23
C THR A 162 -4.13 12.07 -5.57
N LEU A 163 -2.88 12.37 -5.97
CA LEU A 163 -2.60 13.07 -7.22
C LEU A 163 -2.92 12.18 -8.43
N GLY A 164 -2.56 10.90 -8.37
CA GLY A 164 -2.89 9.94 -9.42
C GLY A 164 -4.39 9.76 -9.57
N SER A 165 -5.13 9.67 -8.46
CA SER A 165 -6.60 9.61 -8.51
C SER A 165 -7.20 10.85 -9.16
N TYR A 166 -6.76 12.06 -8.80
CA TYR A 166 -7.23 13.29 -9.44
C TYR A 166 -6.91 13.31 -10.94
N PHE A 167 -5.68 12.96 -11.30
CA PHE A 167 -5.21 12.96 -12.69
C PHE A 167 -5.98 11.96 -13.58
N LEU A 168 -6.42 10.82 -13.04
CA LEU A 168 -7.27 9.87 -13.78
C LEU A 168 -8.56 10.52 -14.31
N TYR A 169 -9.06 11.57 -13.64
CA TYR A 169 -10.22 12.33 -14.11
C TYR A 169 -9.82 13.47 -15.05
N THR A 170 -8.94 14.34 -14.57
CA THR A 170 -8.70 15.67 -15.15
C THR A 170 -7.58 15.70 -16.18
N LYS A 171 -6.66 14.72 -16.13
CA LYS A 171 -5.43 14.64 -16.95
C LYS A 171 -4.54 15.87 -16.74
N ASN A 172 -4.69 16.51 -15.58
CA ASN A 172 -3.94 17.68 -15.18
C ASN A 172 -3.50 17.54 -13.71
N LEU A 173 -2.44 18.24 -13.33
CA LEU A 173 -2.02 18.38 -11.94
C LEU A 173 -2.28 19.81 -11.49
N ASP A 174 -3.08 19.95 -10.44
CA ASP A 174 -3.36 21.23 -9.80
C ASP A 174 -2.66 21.27 -8.43
N LEU A 175 -1.97 22.38 -8.14
CA LEU A 175 -1.26 22.60 -6.89
C LEU A 175 -2.17 22.46 -5.66
N LYS A 176 -3.46 22.76 -5.79
CA LYS A 176 -4.42 22.61 -4.68
C LYS A 176 -4.55 21.17 -4.18
N VAL A 177 -4.26 20.18 -5.02
CA VAL A 177 -4.37 18.74 -4.69
C VAL A 177 -3.14 18.27 -3.89
N PHE A 178 -2.01 18.99 -3.96
CA PHE A 178 -0.80 18.60 -3.23
C PHE A 178 -0.97 18.70 -1.72
N TYR A 179 -1.63 19.75 -1.22
CA TYR A 179 -1.87 19.91 0.22
C TYR A 179 -2.61 18.72 0.84
N PRO A 180 -3.80 18.31 0.34
CA PRO A 180 -4.47 17.12 0.87
C PRO A 180 -3.67 15.83 0.64
N ALA A 181 -2.95 15.70 -0.48
CA ALA A 181 -2.10 14.53 -0.72
C ALA A 181 -0.98 14.39 0.33
N ILE A 182 -0.34 15.52 0.69
CA ILE A 182 0.67 15.58 1.75
C ILE A 182 0.02 15.23 3.10
N SER A 183 -1.15 15.79 3.42
CA SER A 183 -1.87 15.47 4.67
C SER A 183 -2.18 13.98 4.79
N VAL A 184 -2.74 13.36 3.74
CA VAL A 184 -3.01 11.91 3.70
C VAL A 184 -1.73 11.11 3.87
N GLY A 185 -0.65 11.52 3.18
CA GLY A 185 0.65 10.86 3.28
C GLY A 185 1.21 10.91 4.70
N LEU A 186 1.22 12.08 5.34
CA LEU A 186 1.74 12.26 6.70
C LEU A 186 0.90 11.50 7.74
N LEU A 187 -0.43 11.49 7.61
CA LEU A 187 -1.30 10.69 8.46
C LEU A 187 -1.05 9.19 8.27
N SER A 188 -0.81 8.75 7.03
CA SER A 188 -0.45 7.37 6.73
C SER A 188 0.89 6.97 7.36
N VAL A 189 1.88 7.87 7.30
CA VAL A 189 3.17 7.70 7.97
C VAL A 189 2.98 7.64 9.49
N ALA A 190 2.14 8.50 10.08
CA ALA A 190 1.86 8.46 11.51
C ALA A 190 1.30 7.11 11.96
N VAL A 191 0.39 6.51 11.18
CA VAL A 191 -0.14 5.16 11.45
C VAL A 191 0.96 4.10 11.35
N LEU A 192 1.87 4.20 10.37
CA LEU A 192 3.02 3.29 10.28
C LEU A 192 3.97 3.48 11.46
N ASN A 193 4.26 4.73 11.85
CA ASN A 193 5.10 5.08 12.98
C ASN A 193 4.56 4.45 14.28
N LEU A 194 3.26 4.57 14.55
CA LEU A 194 2.61 3.93 15.69
C LEU A 194 2.77 2.39 15.68
N ASN A 195 2.65 1.77 14.51
CA ASN A 195 2.89 0.32 14.37
C ASN A 195 4.34 -0.06 14.68
N ASN A 196 5.30 0.69 14.14
CA ASN A 196 6.73 0.46 14.37
C ASN A 196 7.15 0.74 15.82
N MET A 197 6.51 1.72 16.48
CA MET A 197 6.71 2.00 17.91
C MET A 197 6.22 0.85 18.78
N ARG A 198 5.05 0.29 18.49
CA ARG A 198 4.52 -0.87 19.21
C ARG A 198 5.50 -2.06 19.13
N ASP A 199 6.06 -2.30 17.95
CA ASP A 199 6.85 -3.50 17.67
C ASP A 199 8.38 -3.27 17.77
N ILE A 200 8.84 -2.11 18.28
CA ILE A 200 10.25 -1.67 18.27
C ILE A 200 11.24 -2.70 18.83
N THR A 201 10.91 -3.37 19.94
CA THR A 201 11.79 -4.35 20.58
C THR A 201 11.94 -5.61 19.73
N ASN A 202 10.85 -6.09 19.13
CA ASN A 202 10.87 -7.25 18.24
C ASN A 202 11.59 -6.92 16.92
N ASP A 203 11.27 -5.77 16.33
CA ASP A 203 11.88 -5.31 15.09
C ASP A 203 13.41 -5.17 15.23
N LYS A 204 13.89 -4.61 16.34
CA LYS A 204 15.33 -4.53 16.64
C LYS A 204 15.98 -5.91 16.72
N LYS A 205 15.36 -6.87 17.40
CA LYS A 205 15.87 -8.26 17.50
C LYS A 205 15.91 -8.97 16.14
N ALA A 206 14.98 -8.63 15.26
CA ALA A 206 14.89 -9.19 13.90
C ALA A 206 15.78 -8.45 12.87
N ASN A 207 16.63 -7.51 13.29
CA ASN A 207 17.42 -6.63 12.42
C ASN A 207 16.55 -5.82 11.42
N LYS A 208 15.29 -5.57 11.76
CA LYS A 208 14.38 -4.71 11.03
C LYS A 208 14.57 -3.28 11.52
N ASN A 209 15.53 -2.59 10.94
CA ASN A 209 15.94 -1.24 11.33
C ASN A 209 14.97 -0.18 10.75
N THR A 210 13.73 -0.18 11.24
CA THR A 210 12.74 0.85 10.95
C THR A 210 13.23 2.23 11.40
N LEU A 211 12.60 3.31 10.92
CA LEU A 211 12.97 4.66 11.34
C LEU A 211 12.86 4.82 12.86
N VAL A 212 11.83 4.23 13.46
CA VAL A 212 11.61 4.17 14.92
C VAL A 212 12.74 3.44 15.66
N VAL A 213 13.21 2.30 15.14
CA VAL A 213 14.37 1.59 15.72
C VAL A 213 15.63 2.45 15.69
N LYS A 214 15.84 3.21 14.61
CA LYS A 214 17.01 4.08 14.45
C LYS A 214 16.96 5.32 15.35
N MET A 215 15.80 5.99 15.45
CA MET A 215 15.67 7.22 16.22
C MET A 215 15.37 7.00 17.71
N GLY A 216 14.85 5.81 18.06
CA GLY A 216 14.43 5.46 19.42
C GLY A 216 13.00 5.92 19.77
N SER A 217 12.38 5.24 20.75
CA SER A 217 10.97 5.45 21.12
C SER A 217 10.64 6.87 21.61
N LYS A 218 11.61 7.56 22.24
CA LYS A 218 11.40 8.95 22.72
C LYS A 218 11.18 9.92 21.55
N ASN A 219 12.04 9.85 20.53
CA ASN A 219 11.96 10.72 19.36
C ASN A 219 10.79 10.34 18.44
N ALA A 220 10.38 9.08 18.42
CA ALA A 220 9.24 8.64 17.62
C ALA A 220 7.87 9.15 18.14
N LYS A 221 7.80 9.66 19.38
CA LYS A 221 6.58 10.20 20.01
C LYS A 221 6.38 11.70 19.79
N THR A 222 7.44 12.41 19.40
CA THR A 222 7.50 13.87 19.23
C THR A 222 7.42 14.23 17.78
#